data_AF-A0A668ADM7-F1
#
_entry.id   AF-A0A668ADM7-F1
#
_cell.length_a   1.000
_cell.length_b   1.000
_cell.length_c   1.000
_cell.angle_alpha   90.00
_cell.angle_beta   90.00
_cell.angle_gamma   90.00
#
_symmetry.space_group_name_H-M   'P 1'
#
loop_
_entity.id
_entity.type
_entity.pdbx_description
1 polymer ?
#
loop_
_entity_poly.entity_id
_entity_poly.type
_entity_poly.pdbx_seq_one_letter_code
_entity_poly.pdbx_strand_id
1 'polypeptide(L)'
;MGNEISYPLKPFMNDSNRDVFWDMSLSIINRMSAKMLLLNSDPHFFTEVFQDLKNQRDASYSLGHDVQCMPAVSSYCPLFSCPSGCSRETGSHLMIQF
;
A
#
# COMPACT_ATOMS: atom_id res chain seq x y z
N MET A 1 8.79 5.94 -5.60
CA MET A 1 9.62 7.17 -5.46
C MET A 1 9.44 8.00 -6.72
N GLY A 2 9.57 9.31 -6.63
CA GLY A 2 9.29 10.20 -7.75
C GLY A 2 10.26 10.05 -8.92
N ASN A 3 9.75 9.99 -10.15
CA ASN A 3 10.58 9.92 -11.35
C ASN A 3 11.04 11.31 -11.82
N GLU A 4 10.40 12.38 -11.32
CA GLU A 4 10.68 13.77 -11.68
C GLU A 4 11.72 14.39 -10.75
N ILE A 5 12.50 15.34 -11.27
CA ILE A 5 13.53 16.06 -10.49
C ILE A 5 12.96 17.07 -9.49
N SER A 6 11.69 17.49 -9.65
CA SER A 6 11.03 18.41 -8.72
C SER A 6 9.52 18.24 -8.76
N TYR A 7 8.86 18.58 -7.65
CA TYR A 7 7.41 18.59 -7.52
C TYR A 7 6.95 19.99 -7.07
N PRO A 8 5.86 20.52 -7.63
CA PRO A 8 5.33 21.81 -7.19
C PRO A 8 4.83 21.73 -5.75
N LEU A 9 5.03 22.78 -4.97
CA LEU A 9 4.64 22.82 -3.55
C LEU A 9 3.13 23.03 -3.33
N LYS A 10 2.48 23.78 -4.23
CA LYS A 10 1.07 24.20 -4.13
C LYS A 10 0.06 23.06 -3.86
N PRO A 11 0.22 21.83 -4.39
CA PRO A 11 -0.68 20.72 -4.07
C PRO A 11 -0.59 20.20 -2.62
N PHE A 12 0.52 20.46 -1.90
CA PHE A 12 0.81 19.84 -0.61
C PHE A 12 0.74 20.81 0.58
N MET A 13 0.78 22.12 0.32
CA MET A 13 0.91 23.15 1.34
C MET A 13 -0.19 24.20 1.19
N ASN A 14 -0.77 24.60 2.32
CA ASN A 14 -1.64 25.77 2.39
C ASN A 14 -0.78 27.00 2.70
N ASP A 15 -1.04 28.15 2.08
CA ASP A 15 -0.19 29.34 2.24
C ASP A 15 -0.12 29.86 3.69
N SER A 16 -1.10 29.51 4.52
CA SER A 16 -1.17 29.91 5.93
C SER A 16 -0.21 29.18 6.87
N ASN A 17 0.43 28.08 6.46
CA ASN A 17 1.25 27.24 7.35
C ASN A 17 2.66 26.94 6.83
N ARG A 18 3.21 27.84 6.01
CA ARG A 18 4.47 27.63 5.29
C ARG A 18 5.63 27.20 6.19
N ASP A 19 5.89 27.91 7.29
CA ASP A 19 7.03 27.62 8.16
C ASP A 19 6.87 26.26 8.86
N VAL A 20 5.65 25.95 9.31
CA VAL A 20 5.30 24.65 9.92
C VAL A 20 5.52 23.50 8.93
N PHE A 21 5.17 23.69 7.65
CA PHE A 21 5.39 22.68 6.61
C PHE A 21 6.89 22.36 6.44
N TRP A 22 7.74 23.39 6.40
CA TRP A 22 9.19 23.21 6.24
C TRP A 22 9.85 22.61 7.49
N ASP A 23 9.46 23.05 8.68
CA ASP A 23 9.96 22.48 9.94
C ASP A 23 9.57 21.00 10.08
N MET A 24 8.32 20.66 9.74
CA MET A 24 7.86 19.28 9.71
C MET A 24 8.63 18.45 8.67
N SER A 25 8.83 19.00 7.47
CA SER A 25 9.58 18.34 6.39
C SER A 25 11.00 18.00 6.84
N LEU A 26 11.72 18.96 7.43
CA LEU A 26 13.08 18.75 7.96
C LEU A 26 13.09 17.73 9.11
N SER A 27 12.10 17.80 10.01
CA SER A 27 11.96 16.84 11.11
C SER A 27 11.75 15.41 10.61
N ILE A 28 10.88 15.22 9.61
CA ILE A 28 10.64 13.91 8.98
C ILE A 28 11.91 13.40 8.29
N ILE A 29 12.60 14.24 7.51
CA ILE A 29 13.85 13.86 6.84
C ILE A 29 14.89 13.38 7.87
N ASN A 30 15.09 14.15 8.95
CA ASN A 30 16.06 13.80 10.00
C ASN A 30 15.73 12.47 10.68
N ARG A 31 14.45 12.19 10.93
CA ARG A 31 14.02 10.97 11.63
C ARG A 31 13.92 9.74 10.72
N MET A 32 13.53 9.92 9.46
CA MET A 32 13.11 8.82 8.57
C MET A 32 14.10 8.50 7.46
N SER A 33 15.06 9.38 7.15
CA SER A 33 16.01 9.20 6.03
C SER A 33 16.68 7.83 6.00
N ALA A 34 17.18 7.34 7.15
CA ALA A 34 17.80 6.01 7.24
C ALA A 34 16.81 4.88 6.88
N LYS A 35 15.57 4.94 7.36
CA LYS A 35 14.54 3.94 7.05
C LYS A 35 14.05 4.03 5.61
N MET A 36 13.98 5.24 5.05
CA MET A 36 13.65 5.44 3.64
C MET A 36 14.72 4.83 2.73
N LEU A 37 16.00 4.99 3.06
CA LEU A 37 17.08 4.33 2.31
C LEU A 37 17.03 2.82 2.50
N LEU A 38 16.85 2.34 3.75
CA LEU A 38 16.74 0.92 4.06
C LEU A 38 15.61 0.23 3.28
N LEU A 39 14.46 0.89 3.14
CA LEU A 39 13.33 0.40 2.35
C LEU A 39 13.66 0.22 0.86
N ASN A 40 14.64 0.97 0.33
CA ASN A 40 15.10 0.80 -1.05
C ASN A 40 16.26 -0.20 -1.16
N SER A 41 17.07 -0.39 -0.11
CA SER A 41 18.27 -1.24 -0.14
C SER A 41 18.04 -2.68 0.32
N ASP A 42 17.05 -2.93 1.18
CA ASP A 42 16.77 -4.23 1.78
C ASP A 42 15.37 -4.75 1.36
N PRO A 43 15.30 -5.77 0.48
CA PRO A 43 14.04 -6.39 0.06
C PRO A 43 13.24 -7.03 1.20
N HIS A 44 13.90 -7.53 2.25
CA HIS A 44 13.21 -8.13 3.39
C HIS A 44 12.49 -7.06 4.21
N PHE A 45 13.18 -5.96 4.51
CA PHE A 45 12.59 -4.82 5.19
C PHE A 45 11.41 -4.22 4.39
N PHE A 46 11.52 -4.13 3.06
CA PHE A 46 10.40 -3.74 2.21
C PHE A 46 9.19 -4.67 2.37
N THR A 47 9.43 -5.98 2.36
CA THR A 47 8.37 -7.00 2.46
C THR A 47 7.69 -6.98 3.82
N GLU A 48 8.46 -6.76 4.90
CA GLU A 48 7.94 -6.61 6.26
C GLU A 48 6.99 -5.41 6.37
N VAL A 49 7.45 -4.23 5.94
CA VAL A 49 6.62 -3.00 5.95
C VAL A 49 5.37 -3.16 5.08
N PHE A 50 5.49 -3.86 3.94
CA PHE A 50 4.34 -4.14 3.08
C PHE A 50 3.33 -5.10 3.72
N GLN A 51 3.80 -6.11 4.45
CA GLN A 51 2.93 -7.03 5.17
C GLN A 51 2.22 -6.34 6.34
N ASP A 52 2.93 -5.50 7.10
CA ASP A 52 2.35 -4.70 8.17
C ASP A 52 1.22 -3.80 7.66
N LEU A 53 1.38 -3.20 6.49
CA LEU A 53 0.35 -2.38 5.85
C LEU A 53 -0.91 -3.19 5.52
N LYS A 54 -0.78 -4.43 5.04
CA LYS A 54 -1.93 -5.33 4.81
C LYS A 54 -2.65 -5.66 6.11
N ASN A 55 -1.88 -5.95 7.16
CA ASN A 55 -2.46 -6.31 8.46
C ASN A 55 -3.27 -5.14 9.06
N GLN A 56 -2.87 -3.88 8.83
CA GLN A 56 -3.64 -2.71 9.27
C GLN A 56 -5.01 -2.62 8.59
N ARG A 57 -5.07 -2.97 7.30
CA ARG A 57 -6.33 -3.06 6.55
C ARG A 57 -7.25 -4.12 7.18
N ASP A 58 -6.73 -5.31 7.41
CA ASP A 58 -7.52 -6.44 7.93
C ASP A 58 -7.98 -6.20 9.38
N ALA A 59 -7.14 -5.57 10.20
CA ALA A 59 -7.51 -5.12 11.55
C ALA A 59 -8.65 -4.10 11.53
N SER A 60 -8.63 -3.14 10.59
CA SER A 60 -9.68 -2.14 10.44
C SER A 60 -11.03 -2.74 10.01
N TYR A 61 -11.01 -3.80 9.19
CA TYR A 61 -12.22 -4.54 8.83
C TYR A 61 -12.76 -5.40 9.98
N SER A 62 -11.89 -5.98 10.82
CA SER A 62 -12.30 -6.83 11.94
C SER A 62 -13.01 -6.07 13.08
N LEU A 63 -12.79 -4.76 13.21
CA LEU A 63 -13.49 -3.89 14.16
C LEU A 63 -14.81 -3.34 13.64
N GLY A 64 -15.15 -3.57 12.36
CA GLY A 64 -16.27 -2.95 11.67
C GLY A 64 -17.32 -3.91 11.08
N HIS A 65 -17.35 -5.19 11.47
CA HIS A 65 -18.21 -6.17 10.79
C HIS A 65 -19.04 -7.04 11.74
N ASP A 66 -19.98 -6.40 12.44
CA ASP A 66 -21.31 -6.99 12.66
C ASP A 66 -22.33 -6.37 11.67
N VAL A 67 -21.89 -6.15 10.42
CA VAL A 67 -22.75 -5.68 9.33
C VAL A 67 -22.50 -6.53 8.10
N GLN A 68 -23.24 -7.63 8.05
CA GLN A 68 -23.84 -8.23 6.86
C GLN A 68 -23.03 -8.21 5.55
N CYS A 69 -22.60 -9.40 5.12
CA CYS A 69 -22.26 -9.79 3.76
C CYS A 69 -22.85 -8.87 2.67
N MET A 70 -21.98 -8.20 1.91
CA MET A 70 -22.31 -7.71 0.57
C MET A 70 -21.42 -8.42 -0.46
N PRO A 71 -21.98 -8.79 -1.62
CA PRO A 71 -21.35 -9.70 -2.55
C PRO A 71 -20.21 -9.01 -3.30
N ALA A 72 -19.23 -9.81 -3.73
CA ALA A 72 -18.13 -9.38 -4.55
C ALA A 72 -18.63 -8.62 -5.81
N VAL A 73 -18.34 -7.33 -5.88
CA VAL A 73 -18.38 -6.57 -7.13
C VAL A 73 -16.97 -6.01 -7.36
N SER A 74 -16.05 -6.85 -7.84
CA SER A 74 -14.95 -6.42 -8.71
C SER A 74 -14.15 -7.62 -9.21
N SER A 75 -13.89 -7.64 -10.52
CA SER A 75 -13.29 -8.71 -11.33
C SER A 75 -11.81 -9.03 -11.03
N TYR A 76 -11.32 -8.75 -9.82
CA TYR A 76 -9.91 -8.92 -9.43
C TYR A 76 -9.79 -9.61 -8.06
N CYS A 77 -10.38 -10.80 -7.91
CA CYS A 77 -10.01 -11.67 -6.79
C CYS A 77 -8.64 -12.32 -7.10
N PRO A 78 -7.58 -12.06 -6.31
CA PRO A 78 -6.30 -12.73 -6.49
C PRO A 78 -6.44 -14.24 -6.22
N LEU A 79 -5.82 -15.04 -7.07
CA LEU A 79 -5.97 -16.50 -7.21
C LEU A 79 -5.50 -17.35 -6.00
N PHE A 80 -5.31 -16.77 -4.82
CA PHE A 80 -4.68 -17.43 -3.66
C PHE A 80 -5.59 -17.67 -2.45
N SER A 81 -6.91 -17.61 -2.61
CA SER A 81 -7.84 -18.18 -1.62
C SER A 81 -8.98 -18.90 -2.30
N CYS A 82 -8.68 -20.11 -2.81
CA CYS A 82 -9.70 -21.15 -2.94
C CYS A 82 -9.60 -22.04 -1.70
N PRO A 83 -10.58 -22.02 -0.77
CA PRO A 83 -10.70 -23.06 0.24
C PRO A 83 -10.89 -24.40 -0.48
N SER A 84 -10.15 -25.40 -0.02
CA SER A 84 -10.16 -26.78 -0.54
C SER A 84 -11.58 -27.34 -0.67
N GLY A 85 -12.13 -27.34 -1.89
CA GLY A 85 -13.47 -27.88 -2.16
C GLY A 85 -14.15 -27.46 -3.46
N CYS A 86 -13.63 -26.49 -4.22
CA CYS A 86 -14.25 -26.08 -5.49
C CYS A 86 -13.59 -26.79 -6.69
N SER A 87 -14.20 -27.88 -7.15
CA SER A 87 -13.85 -28.50 -8.43
C SER A 87 -14.52 -27.71 -9.56
N ARG A 88 -13.75 -27.19 -10.52
CA ARG A 88 -14.28 -26.87 -11.86
C ARG A 88 -13.22 -27.05 -12.95
N GLU A 89 -13.66 -27.79 -13.94
CA GLU A 89 -13.00 -28.27 -15.13
C GLU A 89 -12.59 -27.15 -16.11
N THR A 90 -11.45 -27.38 -16.75
CA THR A 90 -11.03 -26.98 -18.12
C THR A 90 -11.03 -25.51 -18.52
N GLY A 91 -9.90 -25.08 -19.11
CA GLY A 91 -9.93 -24.15 -20.25
C GLY A 91 -8.83 -23.09 -20.29
N SER A 92 -7.70 -23.46 -20.89
CA SER A 92 -6.86 -22.63 -21.78
C SER A 92 -6.41 -21.21 -21.34
N HIS A 93 -5.12 -21.13 -21.04
CA HIS A 93 -4.14 -20.27 -21.74
C HIS A 93 -4.37 -18.75 -21.72
N LEU A 94 -3.74 -18.06 -20.77
CA LEU A 94 -3.24 -16.71 -21.01
C LEU A 94 -1.92 -16.47 -20.28
N MET A 95 -0.87 -16.30 -21.08
CA MET A 95 0.49 -15.92 -20.69
C MET A 95 0.45 -14.55 -20.00
N ILE A 96 1.01 -14.45 -18.79
CA ILE A 96 1.39 -13.18 -18.18
C ILE A 96 2.86 -12.95 -18.56
N GLN A 97 3.12 -11.94 -19.37
CA GLN A 97 4.46 -11.49 -19.75
C GLN A 97 4.85 -10.32 -18.82
N PHE A 98 6.09 -10.36 -18.33
CA PHE A 98 6.68 -9.39 -17.39
C PHE A 98 6.82 -7.99 -18.00
#